data_AF-A0A220W2R2-F1
#
_entry.id   AF-A0A220W2R2-F1
#
_cell.length_a   1.000
_cell.length_b   1.000
_cell.length_c   1.000
_cell.angle_alpha   90.00
_cell.angle_beta   90.00
_cell.angle_gamma   90.00
#
_symmetry.space_group_name_H-M   'P 1'
#
loop_
_entity.id
_entity.type
_entity.pdbx_description
1 polymer ?
#
loop_
_entity_poly.entity_id
_entity_poly.type
_entity_poly.pdbx_seq_one_letter_code
_entity_poly.pdbx_strand_id
1 'polypeptide(L)'
;MTERANMVKVAANAMAMLMTLLLLGCATATPYQPQIAGQRVSGGFLEERIDATHYRVRFAGNSLTSRDTVEGYLLYRAAELTVQSGYDWFRITDHTTETERRSYVEHFPRYEPYYGSIYLNWRPHWRYYRSGVWSTWHPYGRDPFWSIDSTVRTVEQFEAEAEIVMRRGSKPADASRAFDAREVLADLGPTIKWPEDR
;
A
#
# COMPACT_ATOMS: atom_id res chain seq x y z
N MET A 1 -39.52 15.65 -46.29
CA MET A 1 -39.62 15.99 -44.84
C MET A 1 -39.10 14.86 -43.96
N THR A 2 -39.30 13.60 -44.37
CA THR A 2 -38.91 12.36 -43.65
C THR A 2 -37.40 12.13 -43.53
N GLU A 3 -36.58 12.50 -44.53
CA GLU A 3 -35.11 12.32 -44.48
C GLU A 3 -34.41 13.19 -43.44
N ARG A 4 -34.82 14.47 -43.29
CA ARG A 4 -34.26 15.37 -42.28
C ARG A 4 -34.53 14.86 -40.86
N ALA A 5 -35.72 14.29 -40.62
CA ALA A 5 -36.07 13.70 -39.34
C ALA A 5 -35.24 12.45 -38.99
N ASN A 6 -34.91 11.63 -40.00
CA ASN A 6 -34.05 10.46 -39.81
C ASN A 6 -32.58 10.87 -39.57
N MET A 7 -32.09 11.89 -40.25
CA MET A 7 -30.72 12.40 -40.09
C MET A 7 -30.48 13.03 -38.70
N VAL A 8 -31.49 13.74 -38.17
CA VAL A 8 -31.45 14.29 -36.79
C VAL A 8 -31.45 13.17 -35.74
N LYS A 9 -32.20 12.08 -35.94
CA LYS A 9 -32.19 10.91 -35.05
C LYS A 9 -30.85 10.18 -35.06
N VAL A 10 -30.24 10.00 -36.24
CA VAL A 10 -28.91 9.38 -36.37
C VAL A 10 -27.83 10.23 -35.71
N ALA A 11 -27.86 11.56 -35.89
CA ALA A 11 -26.93 12.49 -35.24
C ALA A 11 -27.09 12.49 -33.71
N ALA A 12 -28.33 12.49 -33.20
CA ALA A 12 -28.61 12.41 -31.77
C ALA A 12 -28.13 11.07 -31.15
N ASN A 13 -28.34 9.95 -31.85
CA ASN A 13 -27.87 8.64 -31.40
C ASN A 13 -26.34 8.53 -31.43
N ALA A 14 -25.67 9.09 -32.45
CA ALA A 14 -24.21 9.13 -32.53
C ALA A 14 -23.61 10.01 -31.41
N MET A 15 -24.27 11.13 -31.07
CA MET A 15 -23.84 12.03 -30.00
C MET A 15 -24.03 11.42 -28.61
N ALA A 16 -25.12 10.70 -28.38
CA ALA A 16 -25.35 9.94 -27.15
C ALA A 16 -24.33 8.80 -26.97
N MET A 17 -23.94 8.13 -28.06
CA MET A 17 -22.90 7.09 -28.06
C MET A 17 -21.50 7.67 -27.80
N LEU A 18 -21.19 8.85 -28.36
CA LEU A 18 -19.93 9.54 -28.11
C LEU A 18 -19.81 10.05 -26.65
N MET A 19 -20.92 10.50 -26.04
CA MET A 19 -20.93 10.90 -24.63
C MET A 19 -20.78 9.73 -23.66
N THR A 20 -21.24 8.52 -24.03
CA THR A 20 -21.08 7.32 -23.18
C THR A 20 -19.66 6.75 -23.21
N LEU A 21 -18.92 6.88 -24.31
CA LEU A 21 -17.50 6.49 -24.35
C LEU A 21 -16.58 7.42 -23.52
N LEU A 22 -16.95 8.69 -23.34
CA LEU A 22 -16.15 9.67 -22.59
C LEU A 22 -16.20 9.47 -21.06
N LEU A 23 -17.10 8.62 -20.55
CA LEU A 23 -17.29 8.39 -19.11
C LEU A 23 -16.59 7.12 -18.59
N LEU A 24 -15.84 6.40 -19.44
CA LEU A 24 -14.99 5.30 -19.02
C LEU A 24 -13.69 5.83 -18.40
N GLY A 25 -13.81 6.49 -17.25
CA GLY A 25 -12.66 6.69 -16.38
C GLY A 25 -12.13 5.31 -16.00
N CYS A 26 -10.94 4.94 -16.49
CA CYS A 26 -10.30 3.71 -16.09
C CYS A 26 -10.13 3.76 -14.56
N ALA A 27 -10.83 2.89 -13.84
CA ALA A 27 -10.55 2.67 -12.44
C ALA A 27 -9.15 2.03 -12.37
N THR A 28 -8.21 2.70 -11.71
CA THR A 28 -6.83 2.24 -11.56
C THR A 28 -6.55 1.84 -10.11
N ALA A 29 -5.53 1.02 -9.91
CA ALA A 29 -4.97 0.79 -8.58
C ALA A 29 -4.51 2.11 -7.96
N THR A 30 -4.57 2.21 -6.64
CA THR A 30 -4.13 3.38 -5.90
C THR A 30 -2.65 3.67 -6.21
N PRO A 31 -2.32 4.82 -6.81
CA PRO A 31 -0.94 5.21 -7.02
C PRO A 31 -0.30 5.63 -5.69
N TYR A 32 1.01 5.78 -5.69
CA TYR A 32 1.76 6.30 -4.56
C TYR A 32 1.51 7.81 -4.41
N GLN A 33 0.60 8.17 -3.51
CA GLN A 33 0.13 9.54 -3.30
C GLN A 33 -0.31 9.74 -1.83
N PRO A 34 -0.36 10.98 -1.32
CA PRO A 34 -0.94 11.24 -0.01
C PRO A 34 -2.44 10.95 -0.01
N GLN A 35 -2.96 10.39 1.08
CA GLN A 35 -4.40 10.13 1.21
C GLN A 35 -5.15 11.42 1.58
N ILE A 36 -5.78 12.05 0.59
CA ILE A 36 -6.51 13.31 0.75
C ILE A 36 -7.98 13.10 0.36
N ALA A 37 -8.91 13.76 1.06
CA ALA A 37 -10.33 13.71 0.71
C ALA A 37 -10.60 14.35 -0.66
N GLY A 38 -11.46 13.73 -1.48
CA GLY A 38 -11.85 14.26 -2.80
C GLY A 38 -10.84 14.02 -3.93
N GLN A 39 -9.75 13.30 -3.68
CA GLN A 39 -8.81 12.88 -4.73
C GLN A 39 -9.45 11.93 -5.75
N ARG A 40 -8.91 11.92 -6.97
CA ARG A 40 -9.44 11.15 -8.11
C ARG A 40 -9.40 9.63 -7.88
N VAL A 41 -8.31 9.13 -7.32
CA VAL A 41 -8.13 7.71 -6.97
C VAL A 41 -8.07 7.61 -5.46
N SER A 42 -8.95 6.82 -4.85
CA SER A 42 -8.98 6.66 -3.39
C SER A 42 -7.74 5.94 -2.84
N GLY A 43 -7.45 6.16 -1.56
CA GLY A 43 -6.30 5.56 -0.86
C GLY A 43 -5.04 6.43 -0.91
N GLY A 44 -3.91 5.88 -0.51
CA GLY A 44 -2.64 6.59 -0.43
C GLY A 44 -1.97 6.45 0.93
N PHE A 45 -0.89 7.20 1.14
CA PHE A 45 -0.14 7.21 2.39
C PHE A 45 -0.64 8.27 3.37
N LEU A 46 -0.48 7.98 4.65
CA LEU A 46 -0.64 8.89 5.78
C LEU A 46 0.51 8.71 6.74
N GLU A 47 0.86 9.78 7.43
CA GLU A 47 1.88 9.77 8.48
C GLU A 47 1.43 10.58 9.68
N GLU A 48 1.70 10.03 10.85
CA GLU A 48 1.40 10.63 12.14
C GLU A 48 2.68 10.61 12.97
N ARG A 49 3.12 11.79 13.40
CA ARG A 49 4.29 11.92 14.27
C ARG A 49 3.90 11.58 15.71
N ILE A 50 4.53 10.55 16.28
CA ILE A 50 4.35 10.18 17.69
C ILE A 50 5.34 11.00 18.54
N ASP A 51 6.61 11.04 18.14
CA ASP A 51 7.64 11.90 18.73
C ASP A 51 8.72 12.32 17.73
N ALA A 52 9.88 12.78 18.20
CA ALA A 52 10.95 13.27 17.34
C ALA A 52 11.61 12.21 16.43
N THR A 53 11.52 10.93 16.79
CA THR A 53 12.09 9.80 16.05
C THR A 53 11.08 8.71 15.72
N HIS A 54 9.87 8.80 16.28
CA HIS A 54 8.83 7.78 16.14
C HIS A 54 7.65 8.31 15.32
N TYR A 55 7.26 7.52 14.32
CA TYR A 55 6.14 7.83 13.42
C TYR A 55 5.27 6.61 13.24
N ARG A 56 3.97 6.82 13.12
CA ARG A 56 3.03 5.85 12.55
C ARG A 56 2.83 6.18 11.08
N VAL A 57 3.09 5.22 10.22
CA VAL A 57 2.91 5.33 8.78
C VAL A 57 1.84 4.34 8.35
N ARG A 58 0.95 4.76 7.45
CA ARG A 58 -0.11 3.92 6.90
C ARG A 58 -0.16 4.07 5.39
N PHE A 59 -0.54 2.99 4.70
CA PHE A 59 -0.91 3.02 3.29
C PHE A 59 -2.26 2.32 3.11
N ALA A 60 -3.21 2.98 2.45
CA ALA A 60 -4.52 2.43 2.12
C ALA A 60 -4.63 2.21 0.61
N GLY A 61 -5.00 1.00 0.19
CA GLY A 61 -5.29 0.66 -1.20
C GLY A 61 -6.79 0.56 -1.48
N ASN A 62 -7.20 0.93 -2.69
CA ASN A 62 -8.54 0.66 -3.19
C ASN A 62 -8.70 -0.82 -3.62
N SER A 63 -9.86 -1.19 -4.15
CA SER A 63 -10.18 -2.57 -4.54
C SER A 63 -9.42 -3.14 -5.72
N LEU A 64 -8.68 -2.31 -6.43
CA LEU A 64 -7.79 -2.72 -7.52
C LEU A 64 -6.33 -2.80 -7.06
N THR A 65 -6.05 -2.39 -5.83
CA THR A 65 -4.68 -2.34 -5.30
C THR A 65 -4.36 -3.65 -4.63
N SER A 66 -3.32 -4.32 -5.14
CA SER A 66 -2.87 -5.57 -4.53
C SER A 66 -2.32 -5.32 -3.13
N ARG A 67 -2.49 -6.30 -2.27
CA ARG A 67 -1.90 -6.32 -0.94
C ARG A 67 -0.38 -6.13 -0.97
N ASP A 68 0.33 -6.80 -1.88
CA ASP A 68 1.78 -6.61 -1.99
C ASP A 68 2.13 -5.16 -2.35
N THR A 69 1.35 -4.51 -3.23
CA THR A 69 1.51 -3.08 -3.57
C THR A 69 1.32 -2.19 -2.35
N VAL A 70 0.30 -2.46 -1.53
CA VAL A 70 0.08 -1.73 -0.26
C VAL A 70 1.26 -1.91 0.69
N GLU A 71 1.80 -3.12 0.83
CA GLU A 71 2.94 -3.39 1.71
C GLU A 71 4.22 -2.69 1.24
N GLY A 72 4.52 -2.79 -0.06
CA GLY A 72 5.70 -2.19 -0.67
C GLY A 72 5.64 -0.66 -0.66
N TYR A 73 4.47 -0.06 -0.93
CA TYR A 73 4.31 1.39 -0.85
C TYR A 73 4.40 1.91 0.58
N LEU A 74 3.94 1.15 1.58
CA LEU A 74 4.16 1.48 2.98
C LEU A 74 5.67 1.46 3.33
N LEU A 75 6.39 0.43 2.90
CA LEU A 75 7.84 0.32 3.11
C LEU A 75 8.58 1.50 2.48
N TYR A 76 8.23 1.83 1.23
CA TYR A 76 8.81 2.96 0.52
C TYR A 76 8.51 4.29 1.24
N ARG A 77 7.28 4.52 1.72
CA ARG A 77 6.95 5.73 2.48
C ARG A 77 7.74 5.85 3.77
N ALA A 78 7.90 4.74 4.51
CA ALA A 78 8.69 4.73 5.73
C ALA A 78 10.15 5.15 5.46
N ALA A 79 10.74 4.66 4.38
CA ALA A 79 12.08 5.03 3.95
C ALA A 79 12.16 6.50 3.50
N GLU A 80 11.20 6.96 2.70
CA GLU A 80 11.13 8.35 2.23
C GLU A 80 11.06 9.33 3.42
N LEU A 81 10.16 9.07 4.36
CA LEU A 81 9.98 9.88 5.56
C LEU A 81 11.24 9.88 6.45
N THR A 82 11.96 8.75 6.52
CA THR A 82 13.21 8.63 7.27
C THR A 82 14.29 9.54 6.69
N VAL A 83 14.49 9.50 5.37
CA VAL A 83 15.47 10.37 4.69
C VAL A 83 15.05 11.84 4.77
N GLN A 84 13.77 12.15 4.57
CA GLN A 84 13.22 13.51 4.68
C GLN A 84 13.43 14.11 6.08
N SER A 85 13.37 13.27 7.11
CA SER A 85 13.56 13.68 8.50
C SER A 85 15.04 13.74 8.93
N GLY A 86 15.99 13.49 8.01
CA GLY A 86 17.43 13.56 8.29
C GLY A 86 17.97 12.39 9.10
N TYR A 87 17.40 11.20 8.90
CA TYR A 87 17.85 9.93 9.46
C TYR A 87 18.32 8.99 8.35
N ASP A 88 19.02 7.92 8.74
CA ASP A 88 19.69 7.01 7.79
C ASP A 88 18.96 5.67 7.66
N TRP A 89 18.39 5.18 8.76
CA TRP A 89 17.67 3.92 8.79
C TRP A 89 16.51 3.96 9.76
N PHE A 90 15.58 3.03 9.60
CA PHE A 90 14.44 2.88 10.49
C PHE A 90 14.23 1.42 10.88
N ARG A 91 13.55 1.22 12.01
CA ARG A 91 13.13 -0.09 12.50
C ARG A 91 11.64 -0.06 12.76
N ILE A 92 10.93 -1.08 12.31
CA ILE A 92 9.52 -1.26 12.70
C ILE A 92 9.44 -1.69 14.18
N THR A 93 8.57 -1.03 14.93
CA THR A 93 8.23 -1.36 16.32
C THR A 93 6.85 -1.97 16.40
N ASP A 94 6.70 -2.88 17.36
CA ASP A 94 5.40 -3.41 17.74
C ASP A 94 5.11 -3.05 19.20
N HIS A 95 3.84 -2.89 19.54
CA HIS A 95 3.38 -2.65 20.92
C HIS A 95 3.29 -3.91 21.79
N THR A 96 3.31 -5.10 21.19
CA THR A 96 3.34 -6.36 21.96
C THR A 96 4.73 -6.54 22.61
N THR A 97 4.90 -7.34 23.63
CA THR A 97 6.17 -7.44 24.39
C THR A 97 7.23 -8.30 23.67
N GLU A 98 8.48 -7.83 23.63
CA GLU A 98 9.66 -8.47 23.00
C GLU A 98 9.80 -9.97 23.36
N THR A 99 9.34 -10.33 24.56
CA THR A 99 9.48 -11.65 25.19
C THR A 99 8.73 -12.80 24.47
N GLU A 100 7.67 -12.54 23.69
CA GLU A 100 6.93 -13.61 22.97
C GLU A 100 7.44 -13.87 21.53
N ARG A 101 8.43 -13.09 21.04
CA ARG A 101 8.65 -12.94 19.58
C ARG A 101 9.65 -13.86 18.90
N ARG A 102 10.34 -14.74 19.62
CA ARG A 102 11.33 -15.64 19.00
C ARG A 102 10.76 -16.82 18.22
N SER A 103 9.46 -17.11 18.30
CA SER A 103 8.93 -18.42 17.90
C SER A 103 8.12 -18.48 16.60
N TYR A 104 8.02 -17.41 15.82
CA TYR A 104 7.22 -17.45 14.58
C TYR A 104 7.99 -16.83 13.39
N VAL A 105 9.08 -17.50 13.04
CA VAL A 105 9.66 -17.46 11.69
C VAL A 105 9.05 -18.65 10.94
N GLU A 106 7.78 -18.54 10.55
CA GLU A 106 7.29 -19.45 9.50
C GLU A 106 7.91 -18.96 8.19
N HIS A 107 8.95 -19.68 7.76
CA HIS A 107 9.45 -19.64 6.41
C HIS A 107 8.31 -20.10 5.47
N PHE A 108 7.60 -19.15 4.89
CA PHE A 108 6.53 -19.42 3.92
C PHE A 108 7.15 -19.87 2.59
N PRO A 109 7.03 -21.14 2.18
CA PRO A 109 7.84 -21.68 1.09
C PRO A 109 7.53 -21.15 -0.32
N ARG A 110 6.56 -20.21 -0.48
CA ARG A 110 6.11 -19.69 -1.78
C ARG A 110 5.71 -18.20 -1.80
N TYR A 111 5.98 -17.43 -0.74
CA TYR A 111 5.73 -15.98 -0.78
C TYR A 111 6.97 -15.23 -1.24
N GLU A 112 6.93 -14.76 -2.49
CA GLU A 112 7.97 -13.93 -3.10
C GLU A 112 7.40 -12.53 -3.39
N PRO A 113 7.53 -11.57 -2.48
CA PRO A 113 7.03 -10.22 -2.71
C PRO A 113 7.77 -9.53 -3.85
N TYR A 114 7.05 -8.78 -4.69
CA TYR A 114 7.68 -8.02 -5.78
C TYR A 114 8.72 -7.00 -5.28
N TYR A 115 8.55 -6.50 -4.05
CA TYR A 115 9.46 -5.53 -3.43
C TYR A 115 10.75 -6.19 -2.89
N GLY A 116 10.89 -7.52 -2.98
CA GLY A 116 12.15 -8.23 -2.73
C GLY A 116 12.13 -9.10 -1.47
N SER A 117 12.67 -10.32 -1.57
CA SER A 117 12.73 -11.29 -0.47
C SER A 117 13.66 -10.87 0.68
N ILE A 118 14.57 -9.93 0.44
CA ILE A 118 15.44 -9.34 1.48
C ILE A 118 14.63 -8.54 2.51
N TYR A 119 13.42 -8.09 2.13
CA TYR A 119 12.52 -7.32 2.99
C TYR A 119 11.47 -8.21 3.69
N LEU A 120 11.60 -9.55 3.71
CA LEU A 120 10.63 -10.42 4.40
C LEU A 120 10.48 -10.14 5.91
N ASN A 121 11.45 -9.46 6.52
CA ASN A 121 11.37 -9.00 7.91
C ASN A 121 10.53 -7.72 8.07
N TRP A 122 10.11 -7.09 6.97
CA TRP A 122 9.11 -6.04 6.95
C TRP A 122 7.74 -6.69 7.15
N ARG A 123 7.16 -6.46 8.32
CA ARG A 123 5.94 -7.13 8.76
C ARG A 123 5.01 -6.11 9.41
N PRO A 124 4.33 -5.28 8.60
CA PRO A 124 3.37 -4.31 9.12
C PRO A 124 2.11 -4.99 9.64
N HIS A 125 1.33 -4.22 10.39
CA HIS A 125 -0.03 -4.60 10.78
C HIS A 125 -1.00 -4.37 9.63
N TRP A 126 -2.06 -5.18 9.56
CA TRP A 126 -3.01 -5.15 8.47
C TRP A 126 -4.42 -4.88 8.94
N ARG A 127 -5.14 -4.11 8.14
CA ARG A 127 -6.59 -4.02 8.17
C ARG A 127 -7.09 -4.35 6.78
N TYR A 128 -8.21 -5.05 6.70
CA TYR A 128 -8.81 -5.38 5.43
C TYR A 128 -10.33 -5.31 5.50
N TYR A 129 -10.93 -4.94 4.37
CA TYR A 129 -12.37 -4.86 4.21
C TYR A 129 -12.87 -6.02 3.36
N ARG A 130 -13.86 -6.74 3.88
CA ARG A 130 -14.48 -7.87 3.18
C ARG A 130 -15.94 -7.97 3.59
N SER A 131 -16.85 -8.07 2.63
CA SER A 131 -18.26 -8.37 2.89
C SER A 131 -18.91 -7.42 3.90
N GLY A 132 -18.62 -6.12 3.82
CA GLY A 132 -19.21 -5.13 4.71
C GLY A 132 -18.46 -4.87 6.02
N VAL A 133 -17.43 -5.66 6.35
CA VAL A 133 -16.79 -5.66 7.67
C VAL A 133 -15.29 -5.36 7.56
N TRP A 134 -14.80 -4.47 8.43
CA TRP A 134 -13.37 -4.26 8.65
C TRP A 134 -12.85 -5.26 9.67
N SER A 135 -11.75 -5.94 9.32
CA SER A 135 -11.05 -6.85 10.20
C SER A 135 -9.59 -6.44 10.33
N THR A 136 -9.01 -6.64 11.50
CA THR A 136 -7.59 -6.38 11.76
C THR A 136 -6.86 -7.72 11.80
N TRP A 137 -5.65 -7.75 11.24
CA TRP A 137 -4.72 -8.86 11.42
C TRP A 137 -3.35 -8.37 11.86
N HIS A 138 -2.69 -9.16 12.70
CA HIS A 138 -1.37 -8.88 13.21
C HIS A 138 -0.38 -10.00 12.85
N PRO A 139 0.83 -9.68 12.39
CA PRO A 139 1.85 -10.66 12.00
C PRO A 139 2.36 -11.58 13.10
N TYR A 140 2.03 -11.30 14.35
CA TYR A 140 2.42 -12.09 15.52
C TYR A 140 1.23 -12.78 16.19
N GLY A 141 0.03 -12.68 15.60
CA GLY A 141 -1.17 -13.35 16.09
C GLY A 141 -1.16 -14.86 15.79
N ARG A 142 -2.08 -15.59 16.42
CA ARG A 142 -2.26 -17.04 16.20
C ARG A 142 -2.90 -17.40 14.86
N ASP A 143 -3.56 -16.44 14.21
CA ASP A 143 -4.26 -16.67 12.96
C ASP A 143 -3.29 -16.61 11.76
N PRO A 144 -3.21 -17.68 10.94
CA PRO A 144 -2.35 -17.73 9.76
C PRO A 144 -3.00 -16.93 8.62
N PHE A 145 -3.15 -15.62 8.80
CA PHE A 145 -3.38 -14.75 7.65
C PHE A 145 -2.09 -14.74 6.82
N TRP A 146 -2.28 -14.75 5.51
CA TRP A 146 -1.33 -15.09 4.44
C TRP A 146 -1.30 -16.54 3.97
N SER A 147 -2.05 -17.46 4.60
CA SER A 147 -1.98 -18.89 4.21
C SER A 147 -2.87 -19.31 3.03
N ILE A 148 -3.81 -18.49 2.56
CA ILE A 148 -4.78 -18.95 1.55
C ILE A 148 -5.12 -17.88 0.50
N ASP A 149 -4.72 -18.12 -0.75
CA ASP A 149 -5.07 -17.34 -1.94
C ASP A 149 -6.56 -17.05 -2.07
N SER A 150 -7.43 -17.97 -1.61
CA SER A 150 -8.88 -17.80 -1.69
C SER A 150 -9.40 -16.69 -0.79
N THR A 151 -8.78 -16.43 0.36
CA THR A 151 -9.20 -15.36 1.28
C THR A 151 -8.81 -13.99 0.72
N VAL A 152 -7.58 -13.84 0.23
CA VAL A 152 -7.07 -12.59 -0.37
C VAL A 152 -7.92 -12.17 -1.57
N ARG A 153 -8.34 -13.12 -2.41
CA ARG A 153 -9.22 -12.86 -3.57
C ARG A 153 -10.60 -12.32 -3.21
N THR A 154 -11.04 -12.52 -1.97
CA THR A 154 -12.34 -12.01 -1.48
C THR A 154 -12.22 -10.71 -0.70
N VAL A 155 -11.00 -10.22 -0.48
CA VAL A 155 -10.78 -8.92 0.16
C VAL A 155 -11.01 -7.82 -0.87
N GLU A 156 -11.78 -6.83 -0.45
CA GLU A 156 -12.15 -5.68 -1.28
C GLU A 156 -11.20 -4.51 -1.07
N GLN A 157 -10.60 -4.32 0.11
CA GLN A 157 -9.65 -3.23 0.37
C GLN A 157 -8.61 -3.65 1.40
N PHE A 158 -7.39 -3.15 1.24
CA PHE A 158 -6.27 -3.40 2.15
C PHE A 158 -5.71 -2.09 2.71
N GLU A 159 -5.42 -2.09 4.00
CA GLU A 159 -4.61 -1.06 4.65
C GLU A 159 -3.48 -1.73 5.42
N ALA A 160 -2.27 -1.19 5.29
CA ALA A 160 -1.12 -1.61 6.07
C ALA A 160 -0.61 -0.45 6.92
N GLU A 161 -0.18 -0.75 8.15
CA GLU A 161 0.30 0.23 9.11
C GLU A 161 1.57 -0.26 9.79
N ALA A 162 2.53 0.65 9.96
CA ALA A 162 3.76 0.41 10.69
C ALA A 162 4.08 1.59 11.60
N GLU A 163 4.46 1.29 12.83
CA GLU A 163 5.18 2.26 13.65
C GLU A 163 6.66 2.06 13.44
N ILE A 164 7.37 3.15 13.17
CA ILE A 164 8.77 3.14 12.83
C ILE A 164 9.55 4.04 13.76
N VAL A 165 10.77 3.61 14.07
CA VAL A 165 11.74 4.36 14.83
C VAL A 165 12.93 4.67 13.95
N MET A 166 13.23 5.95 13.80
CA MET A 166 14.31 6.43 12.95
C MET A 166 15.59 6.63 13.75
N ARG A 167 16.72 6.38 13.11
CA ARG A 167 18.06 6.44 13.70
C ARG A 167 19.09 6.94 12.67
N ARG A 168 20.17 7.53 13.18
CA ARG A 168 21.30 8.03 12.39
C ARG A 168 22.48 7.07 12.46
N GLY A 169 23.41 7.22 11.53
CA GLY A 169 24.62 6.42 11.41
C GLY A 169 24.38 5.09 10.70
N SER A 170 25.39 4.22 10.71
CA SER A 170 25.30 2.91 10.08
C SER A 170 24.23 2.03 10.76
N LYS A 171 23.39 1.39 9.94
CA LYS A 171 22.47 0.35 10.40
C LYS A 171 23.27 -0.83 10.99
N PRO A 172 23.01 -1.27 12.24
CA PRO A 172 23.68 -2.43 12.79
C PRO A 172 23.37 -3.69 11.97
N ALA A 173 24.38 -4.53 11.74
CA ALA A 173 24.24 -5.73 10.90
C ALA A 173 23.32 -6.79 11.52
N ASP A 174 23.20 -6.80 12.85
CA ASP A 174 22.38 -7.70 13.65
C ASP A 174 21.00 -7.12 14.02
N ALA A 175 20.71 -5.88 13.61
CA ALA A 175 19.43 -5.23 13.89
C ALA A 175 18.30 -5.90 13.08
N SER A 176 17.60 -6.84 13.73
CA SER A 176 16.40 -7.43 13.15
C SER A 176 15.35 -6.35 12.83
N ARG A 177 14.65 -6.54 11.71
CA ARG A 177 13.54 -5.65 11.27
C ARG A 177 13.95 -4.17 11.14
N ALA A 178 15.23 -3.93 10.86
CA ALA A 178 15.77 -2.62 10.54
C ALA A 178 16.14 -2.54 9.05
N PHE A 179 15.86 -1.40 8.44
CA PHE A 179 15.97 -1.18 6.99
C PHE A 179 16.76 0.10 6.74
N ASP A 180 17.74 0.01 5.84
CA ASP A 180 18.46 1.19 5.36
C ASP A 180 17.51 1.99 4.46
N ALA A 181 17.29 3.26 4.78
CA ALA A 181 16.27 4.02 4.08
C ALA A 181 16.68 4.32 2.63
N ARG A 182 17.97 4.51 2.36
CA ARG A 182 18.46 4.83 1.01
C ARG A 182 18.47 3.59 0.13
N GLU A 183 18.82 2.44 0.69
CA GLU A 183 18.72 1.14 0.02
C GLU A 183 17.28 0.84 -0.39
N VAL A 184 16.32 0.97 0.54
CA VAL A 184 14.89 0.78 0.23
C VAL A 184 14.42 1.69 -0.89
N LEU A 185 14.78 2.98 -0.85
CA LEU A 185 14.39 3.93 -1.89
C LEU A 185 14.99 3.57 -3.26
N ALA A 186 16.24 3.10 -3.29
CA ALA A 186 16.92 2.69 -4.52
C ALA A 186 16.26 1.43 -5.12
N ASP A 187 15.97 0.43 -4.29
CA ASP A 187 15.41 -0.85 -4.73
C ASP A 187 13.95 -0.72 -5.19
N LEU A 188 13.12 -0.02 -4.40
CA LEU A 188 11.69 0.06 -4.66
C LEU A 188 11.33 1.22 -5.58
N GLY A 189 12.13 2.27 -5.67
CA GLY A 189 11.86 3.47 -6.49
C GLY A 189 11.40 3.16 -7.93
N PRO A 190 12.08 2.25 -8.67
CA PRO A 190 11.67 1.85 -10.03
C PRO A 190 10.29 1.17 -10.12
N THR A 191 9.80 0.63 -9.02
CA THR A 191 8.52 -0.10 -8.96
C THR A 191 7.33 0.80 -8.60
N ILE A 192 7.59 2.00 -8.08
CA ILE A 192 6.57 2.95 -7.62
C ILE A 192 5.77 3.49 -8.81
N LYS A 193 4.43 3.39 -8.73
CA LYS A 193 3.51 4.03 -9.68
C LYS A 193 3.02 5.35 -9.11
N TRP A 194 3.48 6.44 -9.70
CA TRP A 194 3.07 7.79 -9.38
C TRP A 194 1.69 8.11 -9.96
N PRO A 195 0.97 9.10 -9.42
CA PRO A 195 -0.23 9.63 -10.07
C PRO A 195 0.09 10.08 -11.50
N GLU A 196 -0.79 9.76 -12.44
CA GLU A 196 -0.66 10.30 -13.79
C GLU A 196 -1.06 11.79 -13.78
N ASP A 197 -0.13 12.65 -14.17
CA ASP A 197 -0.41 14.05 -14.44
C ASP A 197 -1.35 14.14 -15.66
N ARG A 198 -2.35 15.02 -15.59
CA ARG A 198 -3.24 15.35 -16.71
C ARG A 198 -2.88 16.71 -17.29
#